data_AF-A0A959S569-F1
#
_entry.id   AF-A0A959S569-F1
#
_cell.length_a   1.000
_cell.length_b   1.000
_cell.length_c   1.000
_cell.angle_alpha   90.00
_cell.angle_beta   90.00
_cell.angle_gamma   90.00
#
_symmetry.space_group_name_H-M   'P 1'
#
loop_
_entity.id
_entity.type
_entity.pdbx_description
1 polymer ?
#
loop_
_entity_poly.entity_id
_entity_poly.type
_entity_poly.pdbx_seq_one_letter_code
_entity_poly.pdbx_strand_id
1 'polypeptide(L)' 'MTEEQINKTVDDLFDMIAKSGEADYIGEKVTQLEHMCQAAERAEAQGNDDELVLGALFHDIGHFCTEYGA' A
#
# COMPACT_ATOMS: atom_id res chain seq x y z
N MET A 1 -21.31 -5.25 -2.60
CA MET A 1 -20.45 -6.16 -1.81
C MET A 1 -21.05 -6.27 -0.43
N THR A 2 -21.02 -7.44 0.20
CA THR A 2 -21.33 -7.60 1.62
C THR A 2 -20.18 -7.06 2.47
N GLU A 3 -20.43 -6.75 3.74
CA GLU A 3 -19.38 -6.36 4.69
C GLU A 3 -18.27 -7.42 4.78
N GLU A 4 -18.66 -8.69 4.78
CA GLU A 4 -17.73 -9.84 4.71
C GLU A 4 -16.84 -9.79 3.46
N GLN A 5 -17.41 -9.47 2.28
CA GLN A 5 -16.63 -9.34 1.05
C GLN A 5 -15.68 -8.15 1.09
N ILE A 6 -16.06 -7.05 1.73
CA ILE A 6 -15.21 -5.85 1.89
C ILE A 6 -14.02 -6.20 2.78
N ASN A 7 -14.27 -6.74 3.97
CA ASN A 7 -13.22 -7.11 4.92
C ASN A 7 -12.26 -8.12 4.29
N LYS A 8 -12.78 -9.14 3.61
CA LYS A 8 -11.94 -10.10 2.89
C LYS A 8 -11.05 -9.43 1.85
N THR A 9 -11.58 -8.48 1.09
CA THR A 9 -10.80 -7.75 0.06
C THR A 9 -9.68 -6.94 0.70
N VAL A 10 -9.95 -6.30 1.85
CA VAL A 10 -8.96 -5.54 2.62
C VAL A 10 -7.88 -6.47 3.18
N ASP A 11 -8.25 -7.61 3.74
CA ASP A 11 -7.30 -8.60 4.25
C ASP A 11 -6.39 -9.13 3.13
N ASP A 12 -6.97 -9.54 2.00
CA ASP A 12 -6.23 -10.03 0.83
C ASP A 12 -5.24 -8.96 0.30
N LEU A 13 -5.63 -7.69 0.34
CA LEU A 13 -4.81 -6.55 -0.07
C LEU A 13 -3.56 -6.42 0.82
N PHE A 14 -3.75 -6.43 2.14
CA PHE A 14 -2.63 -6.30 3.07
C PHE A 14 -1.74 -7.54 3.09
N ASP A 15 -2.30 -8.74 2.91
CA ASP A 15 -1.54 -9.98 2.74
C ASP A 15 -0.65 -9.94 1.49
N MET A 16 -1.14 -9.39 0.39
CA MET A 16 -0.36 -9.19 -0.84
C MET A 16 0.80 -8.22 -0.59
N ILE A 17 0.52 -7.05 -0.03
CA ILE A 17 1.52 -6.01 0.26
C ILE A 17 2.60 -6.54 1.22
N ALA A 18 2.22 -7.29 2.26
CA ALA A 18 3.16 -7.87 3.22
C ALA A 18 4.11 -8.89 2.57
N LYS A 19 3.63 -9.67 1.58
CA LYS A 19 4.45 -10.65 0.87
C LYS A 19 5.42 -10.00 -0.14
N SER A 20 5.03 -8.87 -0.71
CA SER A 20 5.87 -8.17 -1.69
C SER A 20 6.80 -7.11 -1.06
N GLY A 21 6.63 -6.80 0.23
CA GLY A 21 7.43 -5.82 0.96
C GLY A 21 8.92 -6.19 1.16
N GLU A 22 9.35 -7.40 0.79
CA GLU A 22 10.78 -7.78 0.78
C GLU A 22 11.52 -7.35 -0.49
N ALA A 23 10.83 -6.78 -1.48
CA ALA A 23 11.45 -6.25 -2.69
C ALA A 23 12.12 -4.89 -2.43
N ASP A 24 13.42 -4.78 -2.76
CA ASP A 24 14.16 -3.51 -2.75
C ASP A 24 13.40 -2.45 -3.57
N TYR A 25 13.18 -1.25 -3.02
CA TYR A 25 12.80 -0.11 -3.86
C TYR A 25 14.02 0.29 -4.70
N ILE A 26 13.81 0.37 -6.01
CA ILE A 26 14.86 0.51 -7.04
C ILE A 26 15.85 1.64 -6.70
N GLY A 27 16.98 1.29 -6.06
CA GLY A 27 18.10 2.19 -5.79
C GLY A 27 18.04 3.01 -4.49
N GLU A 28 17.00 2.88 -3.67
CA GLU A 28 16.86 3.59 -2.38
C GLU A 28 17.00 2.63 -1.19
N LYS A 29 17.35 3.14 -0.01
CA LYS A 29 17.47 2.32 1.22
C LYS A 29 16.13 2.16 1.96
N VAL A 30 15.04 1.99 1.21
CA VAL A 30 13.71 1.74 1.76
C VAL A 30 13.03 0.66 0.93
N THR A 31 12.20 -0.15 1.56
CA THR A 31 11.26 -1.03 0.86
C THR A 31 10.15 -0.20 0.24
N GLN A 32 9.49 -0.77 -0.76
CA GLN A 32 8.36 -0.09 -1.40
C GLN A 32 7.20 0.18 -0.42
N LEU A 33 7.00 -0.72 0.55
CA LEU A 33 6.04 -0.52 1.63
C LEU A 33 6.41 0.67 2.51
N GLU A 34 7.68 0.80 2.92
CA GLU A 34 8.14 1.93 3.73
C GLU A 34 7.92 3.27 3.01
N HIS A 35 8.19 3.35 1.70
CA HIS A 35 7.92 4.54 0.90
C HIS A 35 6.43 4.93 0.92
N MET A 36 5.55 3.96 0.66
CA MET A 36 4.09 4.15 0.69
C MET A 36 3.59 4.60 2.08
N CYS A 37 4.10 3.99 3.15
CA CYS A 37 3.76 4.37 4.52
C CYS A 37 4.22 5.79 4.86
N GLN A 38 5.46 6.16 4.52
CA GLN A 38 5.98 7.51 4.78
C GLN A 38 5.19 8.59 4.02
N ALA A 39 4.72 8.29 2.81
CA ALA A 39 3.87 9.20 2.04
C ALA A 39 2.52 9.41 2.75
N ALA A 40 1.89 8.34 3.22
CA ALA A 40 0.63 8.40 3.97
C ALA A 40 0.78 9.13 5.31
N GLU A 41 1.81 8.84 6.09
CA GLU A 41 2.10 9.53 7.36
C GLU A 41 2.29 11.04 7.17
N ARG A 42 2.96 11.46 6.08
CA ARG A 42 3.13 12.89 5.76
C ARG A 42 1.81 13.54 5.36
N ALA A 43 0.96 12.84 4.62
CA ALA A 43 -0.36 13.33 4.25
C ALA A 43 -1.24 13.52 5.49
N GLU A 44 -1.23 12.55 6.41
CA GLU A 44 -1.94 12.60 7.68
C GLU A 44 -1.43 13.74 8.57
N ALA A 45 -0.11 13.88 8.72
CA ALA A 45 0.51 14.93 9.53
C ALA A 45 0.21 16.35 9.03
N GLN A 46 -0.13 16.51 7.75
CA GLN A 46 -0.56 17.78 7.15
C GLN A 46 -2.05 18.07 7.34
N GLY A 47 -2.82 17.14 7.92
CA GLY A 47 -4.25 17.27 8.13
C GLY A 47 -5.09 17.13 6.86
N ASN A 48 -4.59 16.35 5.88
CA ASN A 48 -5.39 16.01 4.70
C ASN A 48 -6.51 15.00 5.06
N ASP A 49 -7.46 14.82 4.15
CA ASP A 49 -8.55 13.87 4.31
C ASP A 49 -8.12 12.41 4.10
N ASP A 50 -8.99 11.49 4.53
CA ASP A 50 -8.75 10.05 4.40
C ASP A 50 -8.54 9.62 2.95
N GLU A 51 -9.20 10.27 1.98
CA GLU A 51 -9.03 9.96 0.56
C GLU A 51 -7.60 10.23 0.09
N LEU A 52 -7.01 11.35 0.49
CA LEU A 52 -5.63 11.68 0.15
C LEU A 52 -4.62 10.83 0.92
N VAL A 53 -4.88 10.53 2.20
CA VAL A 53 -4.03 9.63 3.01
C VAL A 53 -4.00 8.22 2.39
N LEU A 54 -5.16 7.66 2.05
CA LEU A 54 -5.27 6.35 1.39
C LEU A 54 -4.69 6.39 -0.02
N GLY A 55 -4.89 7.48 -0.77
CA GLY A 55 -4.27 7.68 -2.08
C GLY A 55 -2.74 7.67 -2.01
N ALA A 56 -2.15 8.34 -1.03
CA ALA A 56 -0.71 8.33 -0.78
C ALA A 56 -0.22 6.93 -0.37
N LEU A 57 -0.98 6.22 0.48
CA LEU A 57 -0.65 4.85 0.88
C LEU A 57 -0.64 3.88 -0.31
N PHE A 58 -1.55 4.03 -1.28
CA PHE A 58 -1.72 3.04 -2.36
C PHE A 58 -1.17 3.46 -3.73
N HIS A 59 -0.53 4.62 -3.87
CA HIS A 59 -0.15 5.18 -5.18
C HIS A 59 0.73 4.26 -6.04
N ASP A 60 1.59 3.46 -5.39
CA ASP A 60 2.57 2.57 -6.05
C ASP A 60 2.17 1.07 -5.98
N ILE A 61 0.94 0.75 -5.57
CA ILE A 61 0.51 -0.65 -5.37
C ILE A 61 0.60 -1.53 -6.63
N GLY A 62 0.58 -0.92 -7.82
CA GLY A 62 0.67 -1.61 -9.10
C GLY A 62 1.96 -2.43 -9.27
N HIS A 63 3.05 -2.07 -8.58
CA HIS A 63 4.29 -2.83 -8.60
C HIS A 63 4.14 -4.23 -7.96
N PHE A 64 3.35 -4.34 -6.89
CA PHE A 64 3.06 -5.62 -6.23
C PHE A 64 2.10 -6.49 -7.06
N CYS A 65 1.17 -5.86 -7.78
CA CYS A 65 0.23 -6.57 -8.65
C CYS A 65 0.91 -7.31 -9.80
N THR A 66 2.05 -6.81 -10.31
CA THR A 66 2.78 -7.50 -11.39
C THR A 66 3.47 -8.80 -10.92
N GLU A 67 3.77 -8.91 -9.62
CA GLU A 67 4.35 -10.12 -9.03
C GLU A 67 3.28 -11.13 -8.60
N TYR A 68 2.06 -10.67 -8.30
CA TYR A 68 0.94 -11.51 -7.83
C TYR A 68 0.10 -12.13 -8.97
N GLY A 69 0.46 -11.87 -10.23
CA GLY A 69 -0.25 -12.32 -11.44
C GLY A 69 0.45 -13.41 -12.25
N ALA A 70 1.53 -14.01 -11.74
CA ALA A 70 2.28 -15.11 -12.38
C ALA A 70 1.98 -16.47 -11.73
#